data_AF-A0A5M4B5W6-F1
#
_entry.id   AF-A0A5M4B5W6-F1
#
_cell.length_a   1.000
_cell.length_b   1.000
_cell.length_c   1.000
_cell.angle_alpha   90.00
_cell.angle_beta   90.00
_cell.angle_gamma   90.00
#
_symmetry.space_group_name_H-M   'P 1'
#
loop_
_entity.id
_entity.type
_entity.pdbx_description
1 polymer ?
#
loop_
_entity_poly.entity_id
_entity_poly.type
_entity_poly.pdbx_seq_one_letter_code
_entity_poly.pdbx_strand_id
1 'polypeptide(L)'
;MITVLLLMVAGILAGWWLGKFPLVMKINDKLISWAIYVLLFLLGVGVGTNKMVIQSLDSIGLQALLLTIGALAGSIAMGWIIYRAFFHLNNN
;
A
#
# COMPACT_ATOMS: atom_id res chain seq x y z
N MET A 1 5.07 -6.36 -19.37
CA MET A 1 3.90 -5.94 -18.56
C MET A 1 2.93 -7.09 -18.35
N ILE A 2 2.53 -7.83 -19.40
CA ILE A 2 1.68 -9.02 -19.25
C ILE A 2 2.29 -10.09 -18.31
N THR A 3 3.63 -10.23 -18.33
CA THR A 3 4.38 -11.13 -17.44
C THR A 3 4.24 -10.77 -15.97
N VAL A 4 4.28 -9.47 -15.64
CA VAL A 4 4.06 -8.98 -14.26
C VAL A 4 2.63 -9.28 -13.83
N LEU A 5 1.65 -9.03 -14.71
CA LEU A 5 0.25 -9.29 -14.42
C LEU A 5 -0.02 -10.79 -14.18
N LEU A 6 0.54 -11.66 -15.02
CA LEU A 6 0.46 -13.12 -14.83
C LEU A 6 1.09 -13.55 -13.50
N LEU A 7 2.23 -12.97 -13.14
CA LEU A 7 2.89 -13.27 -11.88
C LEU A 7 2.07 -12.81 -10.66
N MET A 8 1.40 -11.65 -10.75
CA MET A 8 0.47 -11.19 -9.71
C MET A 8 -0.72 -12.13 -9.56
N VAL A 9 -1.35 -12.54 -10.66
CA VAL A 9 -2.48 -13.48 -10.65
C VAL A 9 -2.04 -14.83 -10.08
N ALA A 10 -0.90 -15.36 -10.52
CA ALA A 10 -0.34 -16.60 -9.98
C ALA A 10 -0.04 -16.48 -8.48
N GLY A 11 0.52 -15.35 -8.04
CA GLY A 11 0.79 -15.07 -6.63
C GLY A 11 -0.46 -15.04 -5.76
N ILE A 12 -1.56 -14.43 -6.25
CA ILE A 12 -2.86 -14.41 -5.55
C ILE A 12 -3.43 -15.82 -5.44
N LEU A 13 -3.39 -16.60 -6.53
CA LEU A 13 -3.87 -18.00 -6.53
C LEU A 13 -3.06 -18.87 -5.57
N ALA A 14 -1.74 -18.72 -5.58
CA ALA A 14 -0.85 -19.41 -4.65
C ALA A 14 -1.15 -19.00 -3.19
N GLY A 15 -1.33 -17.70 -2.93
CA GLY A 15 -1.69 -17.18 -1.61
C GLY A 15 -3.03 -17.71 -1.10
N TRP A 16 -4.04 -17.83 -1.97
CA TRP A 16 -5.34 -18.41 -1.63
C TRP A 16 -5.25 -19.90 -1.26
N TRP A 17 -4.41 -20.66 -1.97
CA TRP A 17 -4.17 -22.07 -1.63
C TRP A 17 -3.39 -22.19 -0.29
N LEU A 18 -2.31 -21.44 -0.14
CA LEU A 18 -1.45 -21.46 1.06
C LEU A 18 -2.17 -20.96 2.32
N GLY A 19 -3.18 -20.09 2.16
CA GLY A 19 -4.04 -19.60 3.25
C GLY A 19 -4.85 -20.68 3.98
N LYS A 20 -4.90 -21.92 3.45
CA LYS A 20 -5.52 -23.08 4.13
C LYS A 20 -4.70 -23.59 5.31
N PHE A 21 -3.43 -23.19 5.44
CA PHE A 21 -2.54 -23.65 6.50
C PHE A 21 -2.26 -22.54 7.53
N PRO A 22 -2.75 -22.65 8.78
CA PRO A 22 -2.64 -21.57 9.78
C PRO A 22 -1.18 -21.29 10.20
N LEU A 23 -0.28 -22.26 10.07
CA LEU A 23 1.15 -22.09 10.36
C LEU A 23 1.85 -21.20 9.32
N VAL A 24 1.50 -21.39 8.04
CA VAL A 24 2.07 -20.62 6.91
C VAL A 24 1.63 -19.17 7.01
N MET A 25 0.39 -18.92 7.41
CA MET A 25 -0.15 -17.56 7.57
C MET A 25 0.59 -16.76 8.64
N LYS A 26 0.89 -17.36 9.82
CA LYS A 26 1.68 -16.70 10.87
C LYS A 26 3.11 -16.37 10.44
N ILE A 27 3.76 -17.27 9.70
CA ILE A 27 5.11 -17.04 9.17
C ILE A 27 5.08 -15.93 8.12
N ASN A 28 4.08 -15.98 7.23
CA ASN A 28 3.89 -15.00 6.18
C ASN A 28 3.71 -13.58 6.73
N ASP A 29 2.90 -13.38 7.78
CA ASP A 29 2.71 -12.06 8.39
C ASP A 29 4.03 -11.47 8.91
N LYS A 30 4.87 -12.32 9.53
CA LYS A 30 6.18 -11.89 10.04
C LYS A 30 7.17 -11.63 8.91
N LEU A 31 7.12 -12.44 7.85
CA LEU A 31 7.97 -12.29 6.67
C LEU A 31 7.62 -11.01 5.88
N ILE A 32 6.34 -10.71 5.70
CA ILE A 32 5.86 -9.48 5.06
C ILE A 32 6.31 -8.26 5.86
N SER A 33 6.12 -8.28 7.18
CA SER A 33 6.56 -7.18 8.05
C SER A 33 8.06 -6.92 7.91
N TRP A 34 8.87 -7.98 7.91
CA TRP A 34 10.32 -7.86 7.73
C TRP A 34 10.68 -7.37 6.32
N ALA A 35 9.99 -7.85 5.29
CA ALA A 35 10.16 -7.38 3.92
C ALA A 35 9.83 -5.90 3.78
N ILE A 36 8.75 -5.41 4.40
CA ILE A 36 8.39 -3.98 4.40
C ILE A 36 9.52 -3.16 5.04
N TYR A 37 10.07 -3.57 6.18
CA TYR A 37 11.18 -2.84 6.81
C TYR A 37 12.42 -2.79 5.91
N VAL A 38 12.78 -3.92 5.30
CA VAL A 38 13.91 -3.98 4.37
C VAL A 38 13.64 -3.08 3.15
N LEU A 39 12.45 -3.15 2.57
CA LEU A 39 12.08 -2.33 1.41
C LEU A 39 12.06 -0.85 1.74
N LEU A 40 11.54 -0.44 2.90
CA LEU A 40 11.56 0.94 3.35
C LEU A 40 12.99 1.44 3.59
N PHE A 41 13.86 0.59 4.15
CA PHE A 41 15.27 0.91 4.32
C PHE A 41 15.97 1.09 2.98
N LEU A 42 15.79 0.14 2.04
CA LEU A 42 16.33 0.21 0.69
C LEU A 42 15.81 1.43 -0.07
N LEU A 43 14.53 1.73 0.07
CA LEU A 43 13.91 2.93 -0.52
C LEU A 43 14.57 4.19 0.03
N GLY A 44 14.74 4.29 1.34
CA GLY A 44 15.41 5.41 1.99
C GLY A 44 16.84 5.60 1.51
N VAL A 45 17.62 4.52 1.40
CA VAL A 45 18.99 4.56 0.86
C VAL A 45 18.99 4.95 -0.62
N GLY A 46 18.10 4.38 -1.43
CA GLY A 46 18.03 4.66 -2.87
C GLY A 46 17.64 6.11 -3.17
N VAL A 47 16.70 6.66 -2.39
CA VAL A 47 16.31 8.07 -2.49
C VAL A 47 17.39 8.99 -1.93
N GLY A 48 17.98 8.63 -0.78
CA GLY A 48 18.98 9.44 -0.07
C GLY A 48 20.37 9.45 -0.71
N THR A 49 20.66 8.56 -1.66
CA THR A 49 21.92 8.60 -2.44
C THR A 49 21.75 9.34 -3.76
N ASN A 50 20.52 9.56 -4.20
CA ASN A 50 20.22 10.24 -5.45
C ASN A 50 20.20 11.77 -5.23
N LYS A 51 21.29 12.44 -5.63
CA LYS A 51 21.44 13.90 -5.49
C LYS A 51 20.34 14.70 -6.20
N MET A 52 19.82 14.22 -7.33
CA MET A 52 18.73 14.86 -8.07
C MET A 52 17.44 14.84 -7.26
N VAL A 53 17.15 13.70 -6.61
CA VAL A 53 15.99 13.56 -5.74
C VAL A 53 16.16 14.44 -4.51
N ILE A 54 17.31 14.38 -3.81
CA ILE A 54 17.61 15.22 -2.64
C ILE A 54 17.45 16.71 -2.93
N GLN A 55 18.03 17.19 -4.03
CA GLN A 55 17.97 18.60 -4.40
C GLN A 55 16.54 19.04 -4.76
N SER A 56 15.74 18.11 -5.28
CA SER A 56 14.33 18.34 -5.62
C SER A 56 13.38 17.90 -4.50
N LEU A 57 13.87 17.53 -3.30
CA LEU A 57 13.01 17.06 -2.21
C LEU A 57 12.07 18.16 -1.72
N ASP A 58 12.44 19.43 -1.84
CA ASP A 58 11.55 20.52 -1.46
C ASP A 58 10.31 20.57 -2.37
N SER A 59 10.52 20.53 -3.68
CA SER A 59 9.42 20.55 -4.66
C SER A 59 8.64 19.23 -4.68
N ILE A 60 9.32 18.08 -4.74
CA ILE A 60 8.71 16.75 -4.75
C ILE A 60 8.06 16.45 -3.39
N GLY A 61 8.68 16.85 -2.29
CA GLY A 61 8.18 16.65 -0.94
C GLY A 61 6.91 17.44 -0.68
N LEU A 62 6.85 18.72 -1.09
CA LEU A 62 5.62 19.51 -1.00
C LEU A 62 4.50 18.93 -1.86
N GLN A 63 4.80 18.52 -3.10
CA GLN A 63 3.82 17.86 -3.97
C GLN A 63 3.32 16.55 -3.35
N ALA A 64 4.22 15.72 -2.82
CA ALA A 64 3.87 14.47 -2.15
C ALA A 64 3.04 14.71 -0.89
N LEU A 65 3.33 15.75 -0.10
CA LEU A 65 2.57 16.12 1.07
C LEU A 65 1.16 16.57 0.71
N LEU A 66 1.01 17.44 -0.30
CA LEU A 66 -0.30 17.86 -0.80
C LEU A 66 -1.10 16.68 -1.36
N LEU A 67 -0.47 15.81 -2.15
CA LEU A 67 -1.09 14.61 -2.70
C LEU A 67 -1.53 13.64 -1.62
N THR A 68 -0.69 13.38 -0.61
CA THR A 68 -1.03 12.47 0.49
C THR A 68 -2.16 13.01 1.34
N ILE A 69 -2.15 14.30 1.70
CA ILE A 69 -3.25 14.91 2.45
C ILE A 69 -4.54 14.89 1.63
N GLY A 70 -4.48 15.25 0.33
CA GLY A 70 -5.62 15.21 -0.55
C GLY A 70 -6.20 13.79 -0.72
N ALA A 71 -5.32 12.80 -0.91
CA ALA A 71 -5.73 11.39 -1.04
C ALA A 71 -6.33 10.84 0.27
N LEU A 72 -5.75 11.17 1.43
CA LEU A 72 -6.28 10.77 2.74
C LEU A 72 -7.65 11.42 2.98
N ALA A 73 -7.76 12.74 2.78
CA ALA A 73 -9.01 13.46 2.93
C ALA A 73 -10.09 12.91 2.00
N GLY A 74 -9.77 12.67 0.72
CA GLY A 74 -10.67 12.08 -0.26
C GLY A 74 -11.11 10.65 0.12
N SER A 75 -10.18 9.82 0.57
CA SER A 75 -10.47 8.44 0.99
C SER A 75 -11.39 8.40 2.22
N ILE A 76 -11.13 9.25 3.22
CA ILE A 76 -11.96 9.37 4.43
C ILE A 76 -13.34 9.92 4.07
N ALA A 77 -13.41 10.98 3.27
CA ALA A 77 -14.68 11.59 2.85
C ALA A 77 -15.54 10.60 2.07
N MET A 78 -14.96 9.87 1.12
CA MET A 78 -15.67 8.86 0.36
C MET A 78 -16.14 7.70 1.25
N GLY A 79 -15.30 7.22 2.16
CA GLY A 79 -15.68 6.23 3.15
C GLY A 79 -16.87 6.68 4.02
N TRP A 80 -16.87 7.94 4.44
CA TRP A 80 -17.96 8.53 5.22
C TRP A 80 -19.26 8.67 4.42
N ILE A 81 -19.17 9.09 3.16
CA ILE A 81 -20.33 9.18 2.26
C ILE A 81 -20.94 7.79 2.05
N ILE A 82 -20.11 6.78 1.75
CA ILE A 82 -20.59 5.41 1.55
C ILE A 82 -21.23 4.88 2.84
N TYR A 83 -20.61 5.11 3.99
CA TYR A 83 -21.17 4.71 5.28
C TYR A 83 -22.55 5.38 5.52
N ARG A 84 -22.68 6.67 5.26
CA ARG A 84 -23.96 7.38 5.46
C ARG A 84 -25.02 7.01 4.41
N ALA A 85 -24.63 6.76 3.17
CA ALA A 85 -25.56 6.40 2.11
C ALA A 85 -26.06 4.96 2.25
N PHE A 86 -25.17 3.99 2.43
CA PHE A 86 -25.57 2.57 2.46
C PHE A 86 -25.98 2.08 3.86
N PHE A 87 -25.29 2.50 4.92
CA PHE A 87 -25.57 1.98 6.27
C PHE A 87 -26.73 2.71 6.96
N HIS A 88 -27.01 3.96 6.59
CA HIS A 88 -28.13 4.73 7.16
C HIS A 88 -29.47 4.53 6.42
N LEU A 89 -29.46 3.99 5.19
CA LEU A 89 -30.68 3.61 4.44
C LEU A 89 -31.24 2.23 4.84
N ASN A 90 -30.50 1.42 5.59
CA ASN A 90 -30.94 0.09 6.05
C ASN A 90 -31.49 0.11 7.50
N ASN A 91 -31.77 1.29 8.06
CA ASN A 91 -32.29 1.46 9.43
C ASN A 91 -33.53 2.36 9.51
N ASN A 92 -34.34 2.44 8.45
CA ASN A 92 -35.72 2.94 8.49
C ASN A 92 -36.64 1.91 7.83
#